data_AF-A0A2N3V9Q5-F1
#
_entry.id   AF-A0A2N3V9Q5-F1
#
_cell.length_a   1.000
_cell.length_b   1.000
_cell.length_c   1.000
_cell.angle_alpha   90.00
_cell.angle_beta   90.00
_cell.angle_gamma   90.00
#
_symmetry.space_group_name_H-M   'P 1'
#
loop_
_entity.id
_entity.type
_entity.pdbx_description
1 polymer ?
#
loop_
_entity_poly.entity_id
_entity_poly.type
_entity_poly.pdbx_seq_one_letter_code
_entity_poly.pdbx_strand_id
1 'polypeptide(L)'
;MKRGLITESHVVIYCDTCGDILTDADGESICFDSTNQAVSFLGVKLGGWAYDGDRITCDACAATAECEANGHRWPPTWQQAIWPASTAEAACNTCGITKSELTQEN
;
A
#
# COMPACT_ATOMS: atom_id res chain seq x y z
N MET A 1 -25.74 2.01 -24.19
CA MET A 1 -25.01 3.30 -24.11
C MET A 1 -25.55 4.08 -22.94
N LYS A 2 -24.70 4.37 -21.97
CA LYS A 2 -25.02 5.23 -20.82
C LYS A 2 -24.86 6.70 -21.26
N ARG A 3 -25.74 7.59 -20.81
CA ARG A 3 -25.76 9.02 -21.19
C ARG A 3 -26.09 9.88 -19.97
N GLY A 4 -25.37 10.98 -19.77
CA GLY A 4 -25.55 11.91 -18.65
C GLY A 4 -24.67 11.58 -17.44
N LEU A 5 -24.95 12.23 -16.31
CA LEU A 5 -24.31 11.96 -15.03
C LEU A 5 -24.91 10.68 -14.42
N ILE A 6 -24.09 9.66 -14.22
CA ILE A 6 -24.52 8.35 -13.74
C ILE A 6 -23.59 7.94 -12.61
N THR A 7 -24.16 7.39 -11.55
CA THR A 7 -23.41 6.77 -10.46
C THR A 7 -23.30 5.27 -10.74
N GLU A 8 -22.10 4.74 -10.63
CA GLU A 8 -21.81 3.33 -10.80
C GLU A 8 -21.07 2.80 -9.56
N SER A 9 -21.20 1.50 -9.33
CA SER A 9 -20.46 0.80 -8.28
C SER A 9 -19.29 0.07 -8.93
N HIS A 10 -18.11 0.25 -8.36
CA HIS A 10 -16.87 -0.37 -8.82
C HIS A 10 -16.20 -1.12 -7.67
N VAL A 11 -15.35 -2.07 -8.02
CA VAL A 11 -14.45 -2.74 -7.09
C VAL A 11 -13.15 -1.95 -7.07
N VAL A 12 -12.62 -1.71 -5.88
CA VAL A 12 -11.30 -1.13 -5.65
C VAL A 12 -10.48 -2.09 -4.79
N ILE A 13 -9.16 -1.97 -4.82
CA ILE A 13 -8.25 -2.85 -4.09
C ILE A 13 -7.73 -2.09 -2.87
N TYR A 14 -7.86 -2.70 -1.70
CA TYR A 14 -7.28 -2.21 -0.45
C TYR A 14 -6.25 -3.19 0.09
N CYS A 15 -5.22 -2.68 0.76
CA CYS A 15 -4.29 -3.49 1.52
C CYS A 15 -4.95 -3.96 2.82
N ASP A 16 -4.96 -5.25 3.09
CA ASP A 16 -5.54 -5.84 4.31
C ASP A 16 -4.78 -5.43 5.59
N THR A 17 -3.54 -4.98 5.46
CA THR A 17 -2.68 -4.64 6.62
C THR A 17 -2.83 -3.18 7.06
N CYS A 18 -2.79 -2.24 6.11
CA CYS A 18 -2.80 -0.80 6.42
C CYS A 18 -4.05 -0.07 5.92
N GLY A 19 -4.90 -0.72 5.12
CA GLY A 19 -6.08 -0.09 4.50
C GLY A 19 -5.75 0.90 3.39
N ASP A 20 -4.51 0.92 2.90
CA ASP A 20 -4.12 1.74 1.76
C ASP A 20 -4.86 1.29 0.49
N ILE A 21 -5.08 2.20 -0.45
CA ILE A 21 -5.84 1.95 -1.68
C ILE A 21 -4.90 1.88 -2.88
N LEU A 22 -5.12 0.92 -3.78
CA LEU A 22 -4.37 0.87 -5.01
C LEU A 22 -4.77 2.03 -5.93
N THR A 23 -3.81 2.90 -6.21
CA THR A 23 -3.98 4.05 -7.10
C THR A 23 -3.22 3.89 -8.41
N ASP A 24 -3.59 4.69 -9.41
CA ASP A 24 -2.76 4.91 -10.60
C ASP A 24 -1.62 5.91 -10.32
N ALA A 25 -0.89 6.27 -11.37
CA ALA A 25 0.23 7.21 -11.30
C ALA A 25 -0.16 8.64 -10.89
N ASP A 26 -1.43 9.01 -11.04
CA ASP A 26 -1.97 10.31 -10.65
C ASP A 26 -2.51 10.29 -9.21
N GLY A 27 -2.46 9.13 -8.53
CA GLY A 27 -2.97 8.94 -7.18
C GLY A 27 -4.48 8.71 -7.13
N GLU A 28 -5.13 8.41 -8.25
CA GLU A 28 -6.56 8.10 -8.30
C GLU A 28 -6.81 6.60 -8.12
N SER A 29 -7.88 6.24 -7.40
CA SER A 29 -8.21 4.85 -7.14
C SER A 29 -8.55 4.09 -8.43
N ILE A 30 -7.87 2.97 -8.67
CA ILE A 30 -8.16 2.14 -9.84
C ILE A 30 -9.49 1.40 -9.62
N CYS A 31 -10.43 1.63 -10.54
CA CYS A 31 -11.76 1.04 -10.51
C CYS A 31 -11.86 -0.19 -11.43
N PHE A 32 -12.36 -1.29 -10.90
CA PHE A 32 -12.61 -2.53 -11.62
C PHE A 32 -14.10 -2.84 -11.71
N ASP A 33 -14.50 -3.53 -12.77
CA ASP A 33 -15.89 -3.95 -12.99
C ASP A 33 -16.24 -5.19 -12.15
N SER A 34 -15.24 -5.96 -11.70
CA SER A 34 -15.45 -7.16 -10.88
C SER A 34 -14.23 -7.51 -10.03
N THR A 35 -14.45 -8.31 -8.98
CA THR A 35 -13.40 -8.89 -8.16
C THR A 35 -12.45 -9.77 -8.96
N ASN A 36 -12.96 -10.55 -9.92
CA ASN A 36 -12.12 -11.40 -10.78
C ASN A 36 -11.17 -10.55 -11.65
N GLN A 37 -11.62 -9.40 -12.15
CA GLN A 37 -10.77 -8.48 -12.89
C GLN A 37 -9.68 -7.89 -11.99
N ALA A 38 -10.05 -7.46 -10.77
CA ALA A 38 -9.11 -6.95 -9.78
C ALA A 38 -8.03 -7.99 -9.41
N VAL A 39 -8.42 -9.24 -9.16
CA VAL A 39 -7.47 -10.35 -8.87
C VAL A 39 -6.59 -10.65 -10.08
N SER A 40 -7.16 -10.65 -11.29
CA SER A 40 -6.39 -10.88 -12.52
C SER A 40 -5.34 -9.78 -12.73
N PHE A 41 -5.69 -8.53 -12.39
CA PHE A 41 -4.78 -7.39 -12.44
C PHE A 41 -3.59 -7.57 -11.49
N LEU A 42 -3.84 -7.99 -10.24
CA LEU A 42 -2.78 -8.31 -9.27
C LEU A 42 -1.89 -9.47 -9.75
N GLY A 43 -2.46 -10.45 -10.45
CA GLY A 43 -1.73 -11.58 -11.03
C GLY A 43 -0.71 -11.21 -12.12
N VAL A 44 -0.87 -10.05 -12.76
CA VAL A 44 0.07 -9.55 -13.80
C VAL A 44 1.33 -8.89 -13.19
N LYS A 45 1.49 -8.92 -11.85
CA LYS A 45 2.59 -8.30 -11.09
C LYS A 45 2.78 -6.83 -11.45
N LEU A 46 1.88 -6.00 -10.95
CA LEU A 46 2.08 -4.54 -10.94
C LEU A 46 2.59 -4.10 -9.57
N GLY A 47 3.76 -3.45 -9.58
CA GLY A 47 4.17 -2.48 -8.56
C GLY A 47 4.17 -2.95 -7.11
N GLY A 48 4.68 -4.14 -6.81
CA GLY A 48 4.89 -4.58 -5.41
C GLY A 48 3.62 -4.97 -4.63
N TRP A 49 2.43 -4.75 -5.18
CA TRP A 49 1.19 -5.28 -4.63
C TRP A 49 1.07 -6.77 -4.90
N ALA A 50 0.68 -7.53 -3.87
CA ALA A 50 0.61 -8.98 -3.93
C ALA A 50 -0.73 -9.49 -3.40
N TYR A 51 -1.21 -10.57 -4.00
CA TYR A 51 -2.34 -11.35 -3.51
C TYR A 51 -1.93 -12.81 -3.40
N ASP A 52 -2.06 -13.39 -2.21
CA ASP A 52 -1.65 -14.78 -1.92
C ASP A 52 -2.79 -15.81 -2.06
N GLY A 53 -3.99 -15.34 -2.41
CA GLY A 53 -5.22 -16.16 -2.46
C GLY A 53 -6.15 -15.93 -1.25
N ASP A 54 -5.68 -15.24 -0.22
CA ASP A 54 -6.49 -14.81 0.93
C ASP A 54 -6.39 -13.30 1.15
N ARG A 55 -5.16 -12.76 1.18
CA ARG A 55 -4.89 -11.37 1.56
C ARG A 55 -4.17 -10.58 0.48
N ILE A 56 -4.52 -9.30 0.38
CA ILE A 56 -3.85 -8.31 -0.44
C ILE A 56 -2.89 -7.50 0.42
N THR A 57 -1.64 -7.42 -0.02
CA THR A 57 -0.58 -6.65 0.65
C THR A 57 -0.02 -5.62 -0.30
N CYS A 58 0.04 -4.34 0.12
CA CYS A 58 0.73 -3.31 -0.64
C CYS A 58 2.25 -3.48 -0.55
N ASP A 59 2.95 -2.88 -1.50
CA ASP A 59 4.40 -2.80 -1.58
C ASP A 59 5.07 -2.37 -0.27
N ALA A 60 4.58 -1.32 0.39
CA ALA A 60 5.16 -0.82 1.64
C ALA A 60 5.01 -1.82 2.79
N CYS A 61 3.87 -2.51 2.87
CA CYS A 61 3.66 -3.56 3.88
C CYS A 61 4.48 -4.82 3.57
N ALA A 62 4.61 -5.19 2.30
CA ALA A 62 5.46 -6.30 1.87
C ALA A 62 6.93 -6.02 2.19
N ALA A 63 7.44 -4.82 1.87
CA ALA A 63 8.80 -4.42 2.17
C ALA A 63 9.06 -4.27 3.68
N THR A 64 8.07 -3.81 4.45
CA THR A 64 8.15 -3.82 5.92
C THR A 64 8.30 -5.26 6.45
N ALA A 65 7.46 -6.18 5.98
CA ALA A 65 7.53 -7.59 6.40
C ALA A 65 8.88 -8.24 6.00
N GLU A 66 9.39 -7.93 4.81
CA GLU A 66 10.70 -8.40 4.35
C GLU A 66 11.84 -7.87 5.24
N CYS A 67 11.82 -6.60 5.58
CA CYS A 67 12.81 -6.00 6.47
C CYS A 67 12.71 -6.61 7.89
N GLU A 68 11.51 -6.85 8.44
CA GLU A 68 11.32 -7.55 9.71
C GLU A 68 11.89 -8.98 9.68
N ALA A 69 11.62 -9.72 8.60
CA ALA A 69 12.13 -11.08 8.41
C ALA A 69 13.67 -11.13 8.35
N ASN A 70 14.31 -10.08 7.83
CA ASN A 70 15.76 -9.91 7.82
C ASN A 70 16.34 -9.34 9.14
N GLY A 71 15.50 -9.18 10.16
CA GLY A 71 15.92 -8.72 11.49
C GLY A 71 16.04 -7.21 11.63
N HIS A 72 15.59 -6.44 10.63
CA HIS A 72 15.48 -4.99 10.74
C HIS A 72 14.34 -4.64 11.70
N ARG A 73 14.48 -3.50 12.39
CA ARG A 73 13.50 -3.02 13.37
C ARG A 73 13.13 -1.58 13.08
N TRP A 74 11.88 -1.21 13.36
CA TRP A 74 11.42 0.16 13.35
C TRP A 74 11.32 0.67 14.78
N PRO A 75 11.70 1.92 15.04
CA PRO A 75 11.50 2.51 16.35
C PRO A 75 10.01 2.53 16.72
N PRO A 76 9.67 2.21 17.99
CA PRO A 76 8.30 2.20 18.44
C PRO A 76 7.68 3.62 18.38
N THR A 77 6.39 3.67 18.09
CA THR A 77 5.62 4.91 17.82
C THR A 77 5.67 5.96 18.94
N TRP A 78 5.93 5.57 20.20
CA TRP A 78 6.08 6.51 21.31
C TRP A 78 7.38 7.35 21.25
N GLN A 79 8.40 6.93 20.51
CA GLN A 79 9.61 7.73 20.27
C GLN A 79 9.39 8.85 19.24
N GLN A 80 8.38 8.74 18.38
CA GLN A 80 8.02 9.77 17.39
C GLN A 80 7.21 10.93 18.00
N ALA A 81 6.69 10.76 19.21
CA ALA A 81 5.86 11.74 19.91
C ALA A 81 6.65 12.73 20.77
N ILE A 82 7.99 12.63 20.82
CA ILE A 82 8.81 13.54 21.63
C ILE A 82 9.05 14.83 20.84
N TRP A 83 8.58 15.93 21.41
CA TRP A 83 8.45 17.24 20.78
C TRP A 83 9.77 17.82 20.18
N PRO A 84 9.70 18.53 19.04
CA PRO A 84 8.51 18.71 18.21
C PRO A 84 8.14 17.37 17.57
N ALA A 85 6.84 17.05 17.56
CA ALA A 85 6.35 15.83 16.96
C ALA A 85 6.70 15.88 15.47
N SER A 86 7.83 15.26 15.11
CA SER A 86 8.20 15.13 13.73
C SER A 86 7.17 14.19 13.12
N THR A 87 6.45 14.66 12.11
CA THR A 87 5.73 13.78 11.18
C THR A 87 6.67 12.86 10.40
N ALA A 88 7.98 12.94 10.66
CA ALA A 88 8.97 11.99 10.20
C ALA A 88 8.61 10.61 10.74
N GLU A 89 8.15 9.77 9.84
CA GLU A 89 7.94 8.37 10.11
C GLU A 89 9.21 7.70 10.61
N ALA A 90 9.01 6.61 11.34
CA ALA A 90 10.09 5.72 11.76
C ALA A 90 10.81 5.20 10.51
N ALA A 91 12.06 5.62 10.35
CA ALA A 91 13.00 4.93 9.49
C ALA A 91 13.35 3.56 10.06
N CYS A 92 13.50 2.57 9.18
CA CYS A 92 14.13 1.30 9.48
C CYS A 92 15.52 1.53 10.13
N ASN A 93 15.77 0.97 11.31
CA ASN A 93 17.01 1.17 12.05
C ASN A 93 18.27 0.64 11.33
N THR A 94 18.08 -0.21 10.31
CA THR A 94 19.17 -0.82 9.55
C THR A 94 19.33 -0.20 8.17
N CYS A 95 18.22 0.03 7.48
CA CYS A 95 18.18 0.47 6.10
C CYS A 95 17.95 1.98 5.93
N GLY A 96 17.50 2.67 6.98
CA GLY A 96 17.32 4.13 6.98
C GLY A 96 16.07 4.62 6.24
N ILE A 97 15.36 3.74 5.54
CA ILE A 97 14.19 4.06 4.72
C ILE A 97 12.94 4.14 5.62
N THR A 98 12.11 5.17 5.43
CA THR A 98 10.82 5.29 6.12
C THR A 98 9.70 4.52 5.42
N LYS A 99 8.56 4.36 6.10
CA LYS A 99 7.40 3.66 5.51
C LYS A 99 6.79 4.40 4.31
N SER A 100 6.87 5.73 4.26
CA SER A 100 6.48 6.58 3.12
C SER A 100 7.51 6.56 1.99
N GLU A 101 8.80 6.45 2.30
CA GLU A 101 9.82 6.31 1.26
C GLU A 101 9.68 4.96 0.51
N LEU A 102 9.16 3.93 1.19
CA LEU A 102 8.76 2.67 0.52
C LEU A 102 7.61 2.86 -0.48
N THR A 103 6.72 3.82 -0.27
CA THR A 103 5.61 4.14 -1.20
C THR A 103 6.01 5.09 -2.34
N GLN A 104 7.21 5.72 -2.29
CA GLN A 104 7.59 6.80 -3.20
C GLN A 104 8.54 6.39 -4.35
N GLU A 105 9.00 5.14 -4.35
CA GLU A 105 9.81 4.56 -5.45
C GLU A 105 8.97 3.62 -6.33
N ASN A 106 7.96 4.17 -7.02
CA ASN A 106 7.46 3.61 -8.30
C ASN A 106 6.82 4.69 -9.17
#